data_AF-A0A524M468-F1
#
_entry.id   AF-A0A524M468-F1
#
_cell.length_a   1.000
_cell.length_b   1.000
_cell.length_c   1.000
_cell.angle_alpha   90.00
_cell.angle_beta   90.00
_cell.angle_gamma   90.00
#
_symmetry.space_group_name_H-M   'P 1'
#
loop_
_entity.id
_entity.type
_entity.pdbx_description
1 polymer ?
#
loop_
_entity_poly.entity_id
_entity_poly.type
_entity_poly.pdbx_seq_one_letter_code
_entity_poly.pdbx_strand_id
1 'polypeptide(L)'
;MPDWEEIFKEKGYVFVDSHQDMFRLSEIFHEHEVKRILDLGCGTGRHLAYFSQAGFEISGIDSSETALDLARKWLKEEGFDADVYLGRMEDPLPYSDDYFDAVISIQVIHHNM
;
A
#
# COMPACT_ATOMS: atom_id res chain seq x y z
N MET A 1 19.82 -5.64 2.81
CA MET A 1 19.10 -4.35 2.84
C MET A 1 18.90 -3.87 4.27
N PRO A 2 18.70 -2.57 4.50
CA PRO A 2 18.29 -2.09 5.82
C PRO A 2 16.93 -2.67 6.22
N ASP A 3 16.76 -2.88 7.51
CA ASP A 3 15.50 -3.34 8.09
C ASP A 3 14.49 -2.18 8.07
N TRP A 4 13.41 -2.35 7.30
CA TRP A 4 12.39 -1.32 7.15
C TRP A 4 11.66 -1.02 8.46
N GLU A 5 11.50 -2.02 9.34
CA GLU A 5 10.89 -1.79 10.66
C GLU A 5 11.72 -0.79 11.47
N GLU A 6 13.05 -0.95 11.50
CA GLU A 6 13.94 -0.04 12.21
C GLU A 6 13.98 1.35 11.55
N ILE A 7 13.94 1.42 10.22
CA ILE A 7 13.85 2.71 9.50
C ILE A 7 12.59 3.46 9.90
N PHE A 8 11.42 2.79 9.91
CA PHE A 8 10.16 3.44 10.23
C PHE A 8 10.08 3.84 11.71
N LYS A 9 10.67 3.07 12.63
CA LYS A 9 10.83 3.48 14.04
C LYS A 9 11.65 4.76 14.18
N GLU A 10 12.76 4.87 13.44
CA GLU A 10 13.66 6.02 13.54
C GLU A 10 13.09 7.26 12.84
N LYS A 11 12.51 7.10 11.65
CA LYS A 11 12.17 8.21 10.75
C LYS A 11 10.69 8.53 10.65
N GLY A 12 9.80 7.62 11.06
CA GLY A 12 8.36 7.77 10.86
C GLY A 12 7.99 7.74 9.37
N TYR A 13 7.25 8.74 8.90
CA TYR A 13 6.87 8.84 7.48
C TYR A 13 8.09 9.12 6.59
N VAL A 14 8.44 8.15 5.73
CA VAL A 14 9.57 8.28 4.79
C VAL A 14 9.12 8.85 3.46
N PHE A 15 7.97 8.39 2.95
CA PHE A 15 7.38 8.87 1.70
C PHE A 15 5.94 9.30 1.94
N VAL A 16 5.63 10.54 1.56
CA VAL A 16 4.32 11.15 1.79
C VAL A 16 3.61 11.32 0.45
N ASP A 17 4.24 11.96 -0.52
CA ASP A 17 3.60 12.10 -1.84
C ASP A 17 3.58 10.76 -2.57
N SER A 18 2.42 10.46 -3.18
CA SER A 18 2.27 9.34 -4.10
C SER A 18 3.24 9.47 -5.28
N HIS A 19 3.58 8.34 -5.90
CA HIS A 19 4.47 8.35 -7.06
C HIS A 19 3.74 9.03 -8.22
N GLN A 20 4.44 9.84 -9.01
CA GLN A 20 3.83 10.59 -10.12
C GLN A 20 3.04 9.70 -11.10
N ASP A 21 3.44 8.43 -11.23
CA ASP A 21 2.78 7.46 -12.10
C ASP A 21 1.43 6.97 -11.58
N MET A 22 1.08 7.22 -10.31
CA MET A 22 -0.20 6.78 -9.74
C MET A 22 -1.39 7.45 -10.43
N PHE A 23 -1.22 8.68 -10.93
CA PHE A 23 -2.22 9.34 -11.78
C PHE A 23 -2.50 8.53 -13.05
N ARG A 24 -1.46 8.12 -13.76
CA ARG A 24 -1.63 7.35 -14.98
C ARG A 24 -2.20 5.96 -14.70
N LEU A 25 -1.81 5.33 -13.60
CA LEU A 25 -2.39 4.05 -13.18
C LEU A 25 -3.86 4.19 -12.82
N SER A 26 -4.27 5.27 -12.14
CA SER A 26 -5.69 5.53 -11.84
C SER A 26 -6.53 5.62 -13.12
N GLU A 27 -6.03 6.29 -14.16
CA GLU A 27 -6.72 6.35 -15.46
C GLU A 27 -6.87 4.94 -16.07
N ILE A 28 -5.78 4.17 -16.12
CA ILE A 28 -5.78 2.80 -16.64
C ILE A 28 -6.75 1.91 -15.83
N PHE A 29 -6.75 2.03 -14.50
CA PHE A 29 -7.62 1.26 -13.63
C PHE A 29 -9.09 1.59 -13.85
N HIS A 30 -9.45 2.86 -14.07
CA HIS A 30 -10.81 3.22 -14.45
C HIS A 30 -11.19 2.70 -15.85
N GLU A 31 -10.30 2.79 -16.84
CA GLU A 31 -10.53 2.27 -18.19
C GLU A 31 -10.77 0.75 -18.20
N HIS A 32 -10.15 0.03 -17.27
CA HIS A 32 -10.26 -1.42 -17.11
C HIS A 32 -11.25 -1.86 -16.03
N GLU A 33 -12.07 -0.95 -15.50
CA GLU A 33 -13.08 -1.22 -14.46
C GLU A 33 -12.52 -1.92 -13.20
N VAL A 34 -11.25 -1.65 -12.86
CA VAL A 34 -10.61 -2.10 -11.62
C VAL A 34 -11.35 -1.49 -10.43
N LYS A 35 -11.65 -2.32 -9.42
CA LYS A 35 -12.31 -1.89 -8.19
C LYS A 35 -11.45 -2.13 -6.97
N ARG A 36 -10.85 -3.32 -6.89
CA ARG A 36 -10.06 -3.80 -5.74
C ARG A 36 -8.58 -3.88 -6.09
N ILE A 37 -7.77 -3.14 -5.34
CA ILE A 37 -6.32 -3.03 -5.53
C ILE A 37 -5.60 -3.59 -4.30
N LEU A 38 -4.51 -4.33 -4.52
CA LEU A 38 -3.54 -4.66 -3.48
C LEU A 38 -2.23 -3.89 -3.68
N ASP A 39 -1.78 -3.17 -2.66
CA ASP A 39 -0.43 -2.58 -2.59
C ASP A 39 0.52 -3.51 -1.82
N LEU A 40 1.41 -4.17 -2.56
CA LEU A 40 2.41 -5.09 -2.03
C LEU A 40 3.66 -4.33 -1.57
N GLY A 41 3.80 -4.17 -0.24
CA GLY A 41 4.82 -3.34 0.41
C GLY A 41 4.35 -1.89 0.55
N CYS A 42 3.18 -1.70 1.15
CA CYS A 42 2.49 -0.40 1.18
C CYS A 42 3.18 0.65 2.07
N GLY A 43 4.14 0.25 2.90
CA GLY A 43 4.83 1.11 3.86
C GLY A 43 3.85 1.92 4.70
N THR A 44 4.09 3.23 4.80
CA THR A 44 3.26 4.15 5.59
C THR A 44 1.99 4.62 4.88
N GLY A 45 1.59 4.00 3.76
CA GLY A 45 0.23 4.14 3.22
C GLY A 45 0.01 5.27 2.21
N ARG A 46 1.04 5.87 1.62
CA ARG A 46 0.89 6.98 0.66
C ARG A 46 0.02 6.64 -0.56
N HIS A 47 0.11 5.39 -1.05
CA HIS A 47 -0.68 4.95 -2.20
C HIS A 47 -2.08 4.49 -1.78
N LEU A 48 -2.21 3.97 -0.55
CA LEU A 48 -3.51 3.68 0.05
C LEU A 48 -4.36 4.96 0.10
N ALA A 49 -3.84 6.03 0.67
CA ALA A 49 -4.53 7.32 0.73
C ALA A 49 -4.88 7.85 -0.68
N TYR A 50 -3.94 7.78 -1.62
CA TYR A 50 -4.17 8.24 -2.99
C TYR A 50 -5.29 7.47 -3.70
N PHE A 51 -5.24 6.14 -3.71
CA PHE A 51 -6.24 5.33 -4.42
C PHE A 51 -7.59 5.32 -3.70
N SER A 52 -7.62 5.42 -2.36
CA SER A 52 -8.87 5.67 -1.63
C SER A 52 -9.51 7.00 -2.03
N GLN A 53 -8.72 8.07 -2.16
CA GLN A 53 -9.21 9.36 -2.64
C GLN A 53 -9.73 9.29 -4.09
N ALA A 54 -9.11 8.46 -4.94
CA ALA A 54 -9.53 8.21 -6.31
C ALA A 54 -10.75 7.27 -6.43
N GLY A 55 -11.28 6.76 -5.31
CA GLY A 55 -12.52 5.99 -5.26
C GLY A 55 -12.35 4.48 -5.46
N PHE A 56 -11.14 3.94 -5.29
CA PHE A 56 -10.89 2.50 -5.31
C PHE A 56 -10.98 1.89 -3.90
N GLU A 57 -11.38 0.62 -3.85
CA GLU A 57 -11.13 -0.21 -2.67
C GLU A 57 -9.68 -0.67 -2.71
N ILE A 58 -8.88 -0.24 -1.75
CA ILE A 58 -7.46 -0.60 -1.71
C ILE A 58 -7.11 -1.24 -0.37
N SER A 59 -6.32 -2.30 -0.44
CA SER A 59 -5.70 -2.95 0.70
C SER A 59 -4.18 -2.88 0.58
N GLY A 60 -3.47 -2.88 1.71
CA GLY A 60 -2.02 -2.89 1.78
C GLY A 60 -1.47 -4.05 2.59
N ILE A 61 -0.31 -4.56 2.19
CA ILE A 61 0.50 -5.47 3.00
C ILE A 61 1.89 -4.87 3.20
N ASP A 62 2.40 -4.92 4.42
CA ASP A 62 3.79 -4.57 4.71
C ASP A 62 4.33 -5.45 5.86
N SER A 63 5.64 -5.68 5.87
CA SER A 63 6.31 -6.45 6.91
C SER A 63 6.62 -5.64 8.18
N SER A 64 6.46 -4.32 8.13
CA SER A 64 6.72 -3.41 9.26
C SER A 64 5.44 -3.07 10.02
N GLU A 65 5.35 -3.50 11.28
CA GLU A 65 4.24 -3.13 12.18
C GLU A 65 4.20 -1.61 12.39
N THR A 66 5.37 -0.98 12.54
CA THR A 66 5.47 0.48 12.69
C THR A 66 4.93 1.22 11.47
N ALA A 67 5.23 0.74 10.25
CA ALA A 67 4.71 1.35 9.03
C ALA A 67 3.19 1.27 8.96
N LEU A 68 2.62 0.11 9.31
CA LEU A 68 1.18 -0.12 9.27
C LEU A 68 0.42 0.71 10.31
N ASP A 69 0.99 0.92 11.50
CA ASP A 69 0.38 1.80 12.50
C ASP A 69 0.32 3.25 12.03
N LEU A 70 1.37 3.72 11.35
CA LEU A 70 1.39 5.04 10.70
C LEU A 70 0.38 5.10 9.54
N ALA A 71 0.30 4.07 8.71
CA ALA A 71 -0.68 3.98 7.62
C ALA A 71 -2.12 4.06 8.14
N ARG A 72 -2.47 3.26 9.16
CA ARG A 72 -3.79 3.28 9.80
C ARG A 72 -4.12 4.65 10.37
N LYS A 73 -3.16 5.30 11.03
CA LYS A 73 -3.33 6.63 11.58
C LYS A 73 -3.65 7.63 10.48
N TRP A 74 -2.86 7.64 9.41
CA TRP A 74 -3.05 8.56 8.29
C TRP A 74 -4.40 8.33 7.60
N LEU A 75 -4.71 7.09 7.24
CA LEU A 75 -6.00 6.75 6.61
C LEU A 75 -7.19 7.21 7.45
N LYS A 76 -7.13 7.01 8.77
CA LYS A 76 -8.15 7.48 9.69
C LYS A 76 -8.26 9.01 9.74
N GLU A 77 -7.14 9.73 9.70
CA GLU A 77 -7.11 11.19 9.70
C GLU A 77 -7.72 11.77 8.40
N GLU A 78 -7.54 11.10 7.26
CA GLU A 78 -8.13 11.47 5.97
C GLU A 78 -9.57 10.95 5.78
N GLY A 79 -10.05 10.08 6.67
CA GLY A 79 -11.40 9.50 6.61
C GLY A 79 -11.55 8.37 5.59
N PHE A 80 -10.47 7.66 5.28
CA PHE A 80 -10.46 6.50 4.39
C PHE A 80 -10.51 5.18 5.18
N ASP A 81 -11.18 4.19 4.59
CA ASP A 81 -11.34 2.84 5.13
C ASP A 81 -10.59 1.85 4.21
N ALA A 82 -9.26 1.85 4.34
CA ALA A 82 -8.38 0.92 3.62
C ALA A 82 -7.77 -0.09 4.60
N ASP A 83 -7.89 -1.37 4.27
CA ASP A 83 -7.38 -2.46 5.10
C ASP A 83 -5.87 -2.59 4.96
N VAL A 84 -5.16 -2.78 6.08
CA VAL A 84 -3.73 -3.07 6.07
C VAL A 84 -3.38 -4.31 6.88
N TYR A 85 -2.55 -5.17 6.30
CA TYR A 85 -2.17 -6.47 6.82
C TYR A 85 -0.67 -6.56 7.11
N LEU A 86 -0.32 -7.05 8.29
CA LEU A 86 1.07 -7.32 8.67
C LEU A 86 1.48 -8.68 8.11
N GLY A 87 2.42 -8.68 7.18
CA GLY A 87 2.94 -9.90 6.58
C GLY A 87 4.03 -9.61 5.57
N ARG A 88 4.81 -10.64 5.24
CA ARG A 88 5.77 -10.55 4.14
C ARG A 88 5.06 -10.82 2.82
N MET A 89 5.58 -10.25 1.74
CA MET A 89 5.04 -10.51 0.40
C MET A 89 5.17 -11.97 -0.05
N GLU A 90 6.06 -12.75 0.57
CA GLU A 90 6.21 -14.18 0.31
C GLU A 90 5.25 -15.06 1.13
N ASP A 91 4.59 -14.48 2.14
CA ASP A 91 3.66 -15.22 2.99
C ASP A 91 2.31 -15.43 2.26
N PRO A 92 1.56 -16.48 2.61
CA PRO A 92 0.20 -16.65 2.11
C PRO A 92 -0.66 -15.42 2.44
N LEU A 93 -1.28 -14.85 1.42
CA LEU A 93 -2.14 -13.69 1.59
C LEU A 93 -3.50 -14.11 2.21
N PRO A 94 -4.09 -13.29 3.10
CA PRO A 94 -5.36 -13.59 3.76
C PRO A 94 -6.59 -13.31 2.86
N TYR A 95 -6.45 -13.50 1.55
CA TYR A 95 -7.49 -13.23 0.57
C TYR A 95 -7.79 -14.49 -0.25
N SER A 96 -9.00 -14.60 -0.78
CA SER A 96 -9.32 -15.67 -1.71
C SER A 96 -8.60 -15.48 -3.04
N ASP A 97 -8.50 -16.55 -3.83
CA ASP A 97 -8.10 -16.45 -5.23
C ASP A 97 -9.01 -15.47 -5.98
N ASP A 98 -8.45 -14.77 -6.98
CA ASP A 98 -9.13 -13.77 -7.82
C ASP A 98 -9.84 -12.65 -7.03
N TYR A 99 -9.36 -12.33 -5.83
CA TYR A 99 -9.96 -11.28 -4.99
C TYR A 99 -9.64 -9.86 -5.46
N PHE A 100 -8.44 -9.61 -5.98
CA PHE A 100 -8.04 -8.28 -6.46
C PHE A 100 -8.07 -8.21 -7.98
N ASP A 101 -8.51 -7.08 -8.51
CA ASP A 101 -8.51 -6.82 -9.94
C ASP A 101 -7.13 -6.31 -10.40
N ALA A 102 -6.37 -5.70 -9.49
CA ALA A 102 -5.01 -5.22 -9.75
C ALA A 102 -4.10 -5.35 -8.52
N VAL A 103 -2.80 -5.52 -8.78
CA VAL A 103 -1.75 -5.52 -7.76
C VAL A 103 -0.67 -4.53 -8.17
N ILE A 104 -0.29 -3.64 -7.25
CA ILE A 104 0.83 -2.71 -7.40
C ILE A 104 1.96 -3.09 -6.45
N SER A 105 3.20 -2.81 -6.84
CA SER A 105 4.37 -2.95 -5.99
C SER A 105 5.41 -1.92 -6.40
N ILE A 106 5.45 -0.79 -5.69
CA ILE A 106 6.16 0.41 -6.14
C ILE A 106 7.35 0.68 -5.23
N GLN A 107 8.56 0.62 -5.81
CA GLN A 107 9.82 0.71 -5.08
C GLN A 107 9.97 -0.36 -3.98
N VAL A 108 9.49 -1.59 -4.19
CA VAL A 108 9.57 -2.65 -3.17
C VAL A 108 10.44 -3.83 -3.59
N ILE A 109 10.27 -4.33 -4.83
CA ILE A 109 10.85 -5.61 -5.30
C ILE A 109 12.38 -5.70 -5.14
N HIS A 110 13.08 -4.56 -5.18
CA HIS A 110 14.52 -4.53 -5.02
C HIS A 110 14.98 -4.74 -3.56
N HIS A 111 14.09 -4.65 -2.57
CA HIS A 111 14.43 -4.66 -1.15
C HIS A 111 14.84 -6.02 -0.56
N ASN A 112 14.60 -7.11 -1.27
CA ASN A 112 15.06 -8.46 -0.90
C ASN A 112 16.21 -8.96 -1.79
N MET A 113 16.93 -8.07 -2.48
CA MET A 113 18.18 -8.38 -3.20
C MET A 113 19.43 -8.16 -2.34
#